data_AF-A0A420XXA6-F1
#
_entry.id   AF-A0A420XXA6-F1
#
_cell.length_a   1.000
_cell.length_b   1.000
_cell.length_c   1.000
_cell.angle_alpha   90.00
_cell.angle_beta   90.00
_cell.angle_gamma   90.00
#
_symmetry.space_group_name_H-M   'P 1'
#
loop_
_entity.id
_entity.type
_entity.pdbx_description
1 polymer ?
#
loop_
_entity_poly.entity_id
_entity_poly.type
_entity_poly.pdbx_seq_one_letter_code
_entity_poly.pdbx_strand_id
1 'polypeptide(L)'
;MAHRQRTKKRNSINSDTSLELNGPMEVNGSVRSGGPVTFTGDFSVRERIEAYGDIDVAGNMTCNGKVKAMGCLGINGGALIRGKVKIMGKLQVVGNFQVEDEIEVWGAVVINGYMKCKKLTAYSSVTTVGNQSWYEVEETETVYGAKLIQTHDHDD
;
A
#
# COMPACT_ATOMS: atom_id res chain seq x y z
N MET A 1 14.09 -26.39 18.05
CA MET A 1 15.12 -25.64 17.29
C MET A 1 14.41 -24.69 16.33
N ALA A 2 14.22 -23.42 16.69
CA ALA A 2 13.61 -22.46 15.78
C ALA A 2 14.65 -22.04 14.74
N HIS A 3 14.44 -22.42 13.47
CA HIS A 3 15.28 -21.97 12.36
C HIS A 3 15.03 -20.48 12.16
N ARG A 4 15.90 -19.63 12.72
CA ARG A 4 15.83 -18.18 12.56
C ARG A 4 16.19 -17.87 11.11
N GLN A 5 15.19 -17.71 10.25
CA GLN A 5 15.38 -17.39 8.85
C GLN A 5 16.14 -16.07 8.75
N ARG A 6 17.30 -16.08 8.09
CA ARG A 6 18.19 -14.91 8.00
C ARG A 6 17.56 -13.87 7.06
N THR A 7 17.28 -12.68 7.56
CA THR A 7 16.80 -11.55 6.76
C THR A 7 17.80 -11.22 5.65
N LYS A 8 17.34 -11.24 4.40
CA LYS A 8 18.15 -10.85 3.24
C LYS A 8 18.37 -9.34 3.28
N LYS A 9 19.58 -8.86 2.95
CA LYS A 9 19.86 -7.43 2.82
C LYS A 9 20.24 -7.08 1.38
N ARG A 10 19.72 -5.96 0.88
CA ARG A 10 20.03 -5.40 -0.44
C ARG A 10 20.28 -3.91 -0.33
N ASN A 11 21.17 -3.39 -1.17
CA ASN A 11 21.37 -1.93 -1.28
C ASN A 11 20.21 -1.32 -2.06
N SER A 12 19.97 -1.76 -3.29
CA SER A 12 18.79 -1.42 -4.07
C SER A 12 18.45 -2.58 -5.00
N ILE A 13 17.22 -2.60 -5.49
CA ILE A 13 16.74 -3.60 -6.44
C ILE A 13 16.17 -2.82 -7.62
N ASN A 14 16.73 -3.03 -8.80
CA ASN A 14 16.27 -2.38 -10.04
C ASN A 14 16.09 -3.47 -11.10
N SER A 15 14.99 -3.40 -11.85
CA SER A 15 14.72 -4.27 -13.01
C SER A 15 14.00 -3.49 -14.08
N ASP A 16 14.25 -3.80 -15.35
CA ASP A 16 13.50 -3.25 -16.48
C ASP A 16 12.21 -4.05 -16.76
N THR A 17 12.06 -5.22 -16.14
CA THR A 17 10.89 -6.11 -16.23
C THR A 17 10.22 -6.26 -14.87
N SER A 18 9.32 -7.23 -14.70
CA SER A 18 8.72 -7.56 -13.42
C SER A 18 9.73 -8.00 -12.35
N LEU A 19 9.35 -7.84 -11.09
CA LEU A 19 10.09 -8.33 -9.92
C LEU A 19 9.18 -9.19 -9.03
N GLU A 20 9.68 -10.38 -8.68
CA GLU A 20 9.09 -11.22 -7.64
C GLU A 20 10.07 -11.33 -6.47
N LEU A 21 9.71 -10.74 -5.33
CA LEU A 21 10.57 -10.63 -4.16
C LEU A 21 10.01 -11.45 -3.01
N ASN A 22 10.86 -12.31 -2.45
CA ASN A 22 10.51 -13.18 -1.33
C ASN A 22 11.31 -12.83 -0.07
N GLY A 23 10.60 -12.38 0.97
CA GLY A 23 11.11 -11.99 2.27
C GLY A 23 11.46 -13.17 3.21
N PRO A 24 11.91 -12.90 4.44
CA PRO A 24 12.13 -11.56 5.00
C PRO A 24 13.31 -10.82 4.35
N MET A 25 13.14 -9.53 4.01
CA MET A 25 14.18 -8.73 3.35
C MET A 25 14.21 -7.25 3.78
N GLU A 26 15.43 -6.72 3.96
CA GLU A 26 15.72 -5.30 4.14
C GLU A 26 16.37 -4.73 2.87
N VAL A 27 15.84 -3.62 2.37
CA VAL A 27 16.39 -2.85 1.24
C VAL A 27 16.78 -1.46 1.74
N ASN A 28 18.08 -1.19 1.80
CA ASN A 28 18.63 0.09 2.29
C ASN A 28 18.35 1.28 1.37
N GLY A 29 18.01 1.01 0.11
CA GLY A 29 17.74 2.00 -0.92
C GLY A 29 16.36 1.77 -1.53
N SER A 30 16.28 1.93 -2.84
CA SER A 30 15.01 1.84 -3.58
C SER A 30 14.74 0.45 -4.15
N VAL A 31 13.46 0.14 -4.36
CA VAL A 31 13.01 -0.92 -5.28
C VAL A 31 12.38 -0.25 -6.49
N ARG A 32 12.91 -0.50 -7.69
CA ARG A 32 12.40 0.07 -8.95
C ARG A 32 12.20 -1.01 -10.00
N SER A 33 11.09 -0.94 -10.71
CA SER A 33 10.70 -1.94 -11.69
C SER A 33 10.08 -1.29 -12.92
N GLY A 34 10.55 -1.69 -14.11
CA GLY A 34 9.92 -1.36 -15.38
C GLY A 34 8.60 -2.13 -15.62
N GLY A 35 8.33 -3.16 -14.81
CA GLY A 35 7.05 -3.88 -14.80
C GLY A 35 6.42 -3.98 -13.40
N PRO A 36 5.46 -4.90 -13.20
CA PRO A 36 4.86 -5.15 -11.89
C PRO A 36 5.86 -5.63 -10.84
N VAL A 37 5.56 -5.40 -9.56
CA VAL A 37 6.34 -5.88 -8.42
C VAL A 37 5.45 -6.62 -7.45
N THR A 38 5.83 -7.85 -7.11
CA THR A 38 5.18 -8.64 -6.06
C THR A 38 6.13 -8.83 -4.90
N PHE A 39 5.68 -8.46 -3.70
CA PHE A 39 6.37 -8.68 -2.43
C PHE A 39 5.65 -9.76 -1.63
N THR A 40 6.32 -10.88 -1.38
CA THR A 40 5.78 -11.98 -0.56
C THR A 40 6.59 -12.15 0.73
N GLY A 41 5.97 -12.00 1.89
CA GLY A 41 6.59 -12.01 3.21
C GLY A 41 6.91 -10.61 3.74
N ASP A 42 7.81 -10.53 4.73
CA ASP A 42 8.09 -9.27 5.43
C ASP A 42 9.19 -8.45 4.74
N PHE A 43 8.94 -7.15 4.53
CA PHE A 43 9.85 -6.23 3.87
C PHE A 43 10.02 -4.91 4.62
N SER A 44 11.25 -4.39 4.59
CA SER A 44 11.57 -3.02 4.98
C SER A 44 12.36 -2.34 3.87
N VAL A 45 11.82 -1.25 3.31
CA VAL A 45 12.43 -0.45 2.23
C VAL A 45 12.69 0.96 2.75
N ARG A 46 13.96 1.36 2.79
CA ARG A 46 14.36 2.64 3.41
C ARG A 46 14.07 3.85 2.52
N GLU A 47 14.15 3.71 1.21
CA GLU A 47 13.84 4.81 0.29
C GLU A 47 12.44 4.63 -0.31
N ARG A 48 12.34 4.42 -1.63
CA ARG A 48 11.07 4.37 -2.35
C ARG A 48 10.84 3.03 -3.03
N ILE A 49 9.57 2.75 -3.32
CA ILE A 49 9.14 1.68 -4.21
C ILE A 49 8.47 2.32 -5.43
N GLU A 50 8.95 2.00 -6.62
CA GLU A 50 8.39 2.54 -7.88
C GLU A 50 8.24 1.41 -8.90
N ALA A 51 7.03 1.23 -9.43
CA ALA A 51 6.74 0.26 -10.46
C ALA A 51 6.02 0.91 -11.65
N TYR A 52 6.48 0.63 -12.86
CA TYR A 52 5.74 0.88 -14.11
C TYR A 52 4.69 -0.21 -14.38
N GLY A 53 4.07 -0.72 -13.32
CA GLY A 53 3.01 -1.71 -13.33
C GLY A 53 2.35 -1.75 -11.96
N ASP A 54 1.72 -2.88 -11.65
CA ASP A 54 1.09 -3.11 -10.36
C ASP A 54 2.14 -3.30 -9.25
N ILE A 55 1.76 -2.97 -8.02
CA ILE A 55 2.50 -3.35 -6.82
C ILE A 55 1.57 -4.21 -5.97
N ASP A 56 1.98 -5.45 -5.70
CA ASP A 56 1.26 -6.36 -4.82
C ASP A 56 2.10 -6.67 -3.59
N VAL A 57 1.52 -6.49 -2.40
CA VAL A 57 2.13 -6.82 -1.12
C VAL A 57 1.31 -7.91 -0.45
N ALA A 58 1.92 -9.09 -0.30
CA ALA A 58 1.38 -10.22 0.46
C ALA A 58 2.26 -10.46 1.69
N GLY A 59 1.89 -9.87 2.84
CA GLY A 59 2.69 -9.88 4.07
C GLY A 59 2.78 -8.50 4.71
N ASN A 60 3.88 -8.25 5.44
CA ASN A 60 4.11 -6.95 6.07
C ASN A 60 5.12 -6.10 5.30
N MET A 61 4.79 -4.84 5.06
CA MET A 61 5.66 -3.88 4.38
C MET A 61 5.86 -2.64 5.24
N THR A 62 7.11 -2.23 5.46
CA THR A 62 7.43 -0.87 5.89
C THR A 62 8.22 -0.16 4.80
N CYS A 63 7.77 1.02 4.37
CA CYS A 63 8.52 1.87 3.46
C CYS A 63 8.68 3.27 4.06
N ASN A 64 9.92 3.73 4.23
CA ASN A 64 10.18 5.04 4.84
C ASN A 64 10.04 6.20 3.83
N GLY A 65 9.97 5.92 2.53
CA GLY A 65 9.76 6.92 1.50
C GLY A 65 8.44 6.73 0.76
N LYS A 66 8.43 7.13 -0.50
CA LYS A 66 7.23 7.16 -1.35
C LYS A 66 7.00 5.80 -2.01
N VAL A 67 5.73 5.48 -2.26
CA VAL A 67 5.33 4.35 -3.10
C VAL A 67 4.61 4.89 -4.33
N LYS A 68 4.99 4.41 -5.51
CA LYS A 68 4.37 4.80 -6.78
C LYS A 68 4.09 3.57 -7.64
N ALA A 69 2.82 3.33 -7.93
CA ALA A 69 2.37 2.32 -8.88
C ALA A 69 1.74 3.02 -10.09
N MET A 70 2.26 2.75 -11.29
CA MET A 70 1.60 3.14 -12.53
C MET A 70 0.42 2.24 -12.89
N GLY A 71 0.31 1.08 -12.24
CA GLY A 71 -0.89 0.25 -12.22
C GLY A 71 -1.65 0.39 -10.90
N CYS A 72 -2.14 -0.74 -10.40
CA CYS A 72 -2.83 -0.87 -9.13
C CYS A 72 -1.86 -1.06 -7.96
N LEU A 73 -2.34 -0.81 -6.74
CA LEU A 73 -1.68 -1.21 -5.50
C LEU A 73 -2.60 -2.17 -4.75
N GLY A 74 -2.14 -3.41 -4.59
CA GLY A 74 -2.78 -4.44 -3.78
C GLY A 74 -2.03 -4.63 -2.45
N ILE A 75 -2.73 -4.46 -1.33
CA ILE A 75 -2.22 -4.79 0.00
C ILE A 75 -3.02 -5.96 0.55
N ASN A 76 -2.35 -7.06 0.85
CA ASN A 76 -2.88 -8.22 1.55
C ASN A 76 -2.00 -8.52 2.76
N GLY A 77 -2.41 -8.01 3.93
CA GLY A 77 -1.61 -8.01 5.15
C GLY A 77 -1.50 -6.62 5.77
N GLY A 78 -0.28 -6.23 6.15
CA GLY A 78 0.00 -4.96 6.81
C GLY A 78 0.97 -4.10 6.00
N ALA A 79 0.67 -2.82 5.80
CA ALA A 79 1.62 -1.91 5.17
C ALA A 79 1.64 -0.55 5.89
N LEU A 80 2.85 -0.10 6.25
CA LEU A 80 3.13 1.23 6.80
C LEU A 80 4.06 1.98 5.85
N ILE A 81 3.57 3.07 5.27
CA ILE A 81 4.33 3.92 4.36
C ILE A 81 4.47 5.31 4.99
N ARG A 82 5.69 5.79 5.17
CA ARG A 82 5.91 7.12 5.78
C ARG A 82 5.74 8.28 4.80
N GLY A 83 6.00 8.02 3.51
CA GLY A 83 5.86 9.02 2.46
C GLY A 83 4.56 8.87 1.66
N LYS A 84 4.41 9.74 0.65
CA LYS A 84 3.27 9.72 -0.26
C LYS A 84 3.11 8.40 -1.01
N VAL A 85 1.87 8.01 -1.23
CA VAL A 85 1.47 6.90 -2.07
C VAL A 85 0.70 7.45 -3.28
N LYS A 86 1.21 7.18 -4.49
CA LYS A 86 0.55 7.57 -5.75
C LYS A 86 0.23 6.34 -6.59
N ILE A 87 -1.03 6.20 -6.98
CA ILE A 87 -1.54 5.03 -7.67
C ILE A 87 -2.36 5.51 -8.87
N MET A 88 -1.96 5.10 -10.08
CA MET A 88 -2.69 5.47 -11.29
C MET A 88 -3.90 4.54 -11.55
N GLY A 89 -3.85 3.31 -11.03
CA GLY A 89 -4.94 2.36 -11.07
C GLY A 89 -5.75 2.33 -9.77
N LYS A 90 -6.25 1.14 -9.42
CA LYS A 90 -7.04 0.87 -8.23
C LYS A 90 -6.16 0.70 -6.99
N LEU A 91 -6.63 1.17 -5.83
CA LEU A 91 -6.13 0.74 -4.53
C LEU A 91 -7.05 -0.34 -3.96
N GLN A 92 -6.49 -1.50 -3.62
CA GLN A 92 -7.19 -2.56 -2.91
C GLN A 92 -6.48 -2.90 -1.61
N VAL A 93 -7.17 -2.74 -0.49
CA VAL A 93 -6.66 -3.08 0.83
C VAL A 93 -7.44 -4.26 1.38
N VAL A 94 -6.71 -5.30 1.76
CA VAL A 94 -7.16 -6.44 2.55
C VAL A 94 -6.25 -6.52 3.77
N GLY A 95 -6.75 -6.09 4.93
CA GLY A 95 -5.95 -5.95 6.15
C GLY A 95 -5.73 -4.49 6.58
N ASN A 96 -4.49 -4.10 6.89
CA ASN A 96 -4.16 -2.81 7.48
C ASN A 96 -3.21 -2.01 6.57
N PHE A 97 -3.62 -0.80 6.17
CA PHE A 97 -2.79 0.08 5.35
C PHE A 97 -2.71 1.48 5.94
N GLN A 98 -1.53 1.89 6.37
CA GLN A 98 -1.28 3.20 6.98
C GLN A 98 -0.27 3.99 6.18
N VAL A 99 -0.59 5.26 5.94
CA VAL A 99 0.26 6.20 5.24
C VAL A 99 0.41 7.47 6.08
N GLU A 100 1.62 7.81 6.51
CA GLU A 100 1.85 8.97 7.40
C GLU A 100 1.76 10.34 6.68
N ASP A 101 1.45 10.32 5.38
CA ASP A 101 1.32 11.49 4.50
C ASP A 101 0.08 11.33 3.60
N GLU A 102 0.22 11.45 2.29
CA GLU A 102 -0.88 11.51 1.32
C GLU A 102 -1.05 10.21 0.52
N ILE A 103 -2.31 9.83 0.27
CA ILE A 103 -2.72 8.82 -0.71
C ILE A 103 -3.42 9.54 -1.88
N GLU A 104 -2.87 9.41 -3.07
CA GLU A 104 -3.47 9.88 -4.33
C GLU A 104 -3.80 8.68 -5.22
N VAL A 105 -5.08 8.44 -5.51
CA VAL A 105 -5.57 7.30 -6.30
C VAL A 105 -6.41 7.77 -7.46
N TRP A 106 -6.02 7.41 -8.69
CA TRP A 106 -6.76 7.76 -9.90
C TRP A 106 -7.88 6.77 -10.24
N GLY A 107 -7.78 5.52 -9.76
CA GLY A 107 -8.86 4.54 -9.80
C GLY A 107 -9.68 4.48 -8.52
N ALA A 108 -10.46 3.40 -8.39
CA ALA A 108 -11.27 3.15 -7.19
C ALA A 108 -10.39 2.77 -5.99
N VAL A 109 -10.84 3.15 -4.79
CA VAL A 109 -10.29 2.71 -3.51
C VAL A 109 -11.27 1.72 -2.89
N VAL A 110 -10.81 0.50 -2.64
CA VAL A 110 -11.62 -0.56 -2.00
C VAL A 110 -10.91 -1.03 -0.75
N ILE A 111 -11.59 -0.93 0.39
CA ILE A 111 -11.04 -1.20 1.71
C ILE A 111 -11.82 -2.36 2.35
N ASN A 112 -11.14 -3.48 2.53
CA ASN A 112 -11.58 -4.62 3.34
C ASN A 112 -10.64 -4.76 4.54
N GLY A 113 -10.96 -4.07 5.64
CA GLY A 113 -10.10 -3.88 6.80
C GLY A 113 -9.96 -2.40 7.14
N TYR A 114 -8.74 -1.98 7.49
CA TYR A 114 -8.46 -0.62 7.96
C TYR A 114 -7.49 0.11 7.03
N MET A 115 -7.82 1.37 6.73
CA MET A 115 -6.90 2.30 6.07
C MET A 115 -6.77 3.61 6.85
N LYS A 116 -5.57 4.15 7.00
CA LYS A 116 -5.36 5.49 7.57
C LYS A 116 -4.38 6.30 6.76
N CYS A 117 -4.70 7.58 6.57
CA CYS A 117 -3.77 8.54 5.99
C CYS A 117 -4.01 9.96 6.52
N LYS A 118 -3.06 10.87 6.28
CA LYS A 118 -3.32 12.30 6.54
C LYS A 118 -4.22 12.90 5.49
N LYS A 119 -3.92 12.61 4.22
CA LYS A 119 -4.64 13.16 3.08
C LYS A 119 -5.04 12.07 2.12
N LEU A 120 -6.29 12.11 1.67
CA LEU A 120 -6.82 11.22 0.66
C LEU A 120 -7.36 12.03 -0.51
N THR A 121 -6.84 11.77 -1.71
CA THR A 121 -7.43 12.22 -2.97
C THR A 121 -7.77 11.01 -3.82
N ALA A 122 -9.06 10.76 -4.04
CA ALA A 122 -9.56 9.66 -4.88
C ALA A 122 -10.37 10.22 -6.05
N TYR A 123 -9.92 10.00 -7.29
CA TYR A 123 -10.58 10.51 -8.50
C TYR A 123 -11.73 9.64 -9.00
N SER A 124 -11.91 8.44 -8.44
CA SER A 124 -13.06 7.57 -8.70
C SER A 124 -13.89 7.43 -7.43
N SER A 125 -14.02 6.23 -6.87
CA SER A 125 -14.86 5.96 -5.70
C SER A 125 -14.04 5.53 -4.50
N VAL A 126 -14.63 5.64 -3.30
CA VAL A 126 -14.13 5.01 -2.07
C VAL A 126 -15.22 4.06 -1.57
N THR A 127 -14.85 2.81 -1.28
CA THR A 127 -15.78 1.78 -0.82
C THR A 127 -15.19 1.00 0.34
N THR A 128 -15.93 0.87 1.44
CA THR A 128 -15.62 -0.10 2.51
C THR A 128 -16.44 -1.37 2.33
N VAL A 129 -15.82 -2.53 2.59
CA VAL A 129 -16.42 -3.85 2.37
C VAL A 129 -16.75 -4.50 3.71
N GLY A 130 -18.03 -4.76 3.96
CA GLY A 130 -18.50 -5.31 5.23
C GLY A 130 -18.53 -4.27 6.35
N ASN A 131 -19.18 -4.64 7.46
CA ASN A 131 -19.35 -3.76 8.62
C ASN A 131 -18.04 -3.54 9.41
N GLN A 132 -17.07 -4.45 9.34
CA GLN A 132 -15.80 -4.33 10.05
C GLN A 132 -14.73 -3.52 9.32
N SER A 133 -15.07 -2.87 8.21
CA SER A 133 -14.11 -2.11 7.40
C SER A 133 -14.32 -0.61 7.56
N TRP A 134 -13.24 0.12 7.86
CA TRP A 134 -13.28 1.56 8.03
C TRP A 134 -11.98 2.22 7.54
N TYR A 135 -12.02 3.53 7.35
CA TYR A 135 -10.81 4.30 7.11
C TYR A 135 -10.87 5.64 7.82
N GLU A 136 -9.68 6.21 8.04
CA GLU A 136 -9.49 7.47 8.73
C GLU A 136 -8.62 8.39 7.86
N VAL A 137 -9.08 9.63 7.68
CA VAL A 137 -8.32 10.69 7.02
C VAL A 137 -8.16 11.83 8.01
N GLU A 138 -6.93 12.10 8.44
CA GLU A 138 -6.68 13.03 9.56
C GLU A 138 -6.84 14.51 9.17
N GLU A 139 -6.53 14.88 7.93
CA GLU A 139 -6.51 16.28 7.48
C GLU A 139 -7.53 16.56 6.38
N THR A 140 -7.30 16.08 5.17
CA THR A 140 -8.10 16.44 3.99
C THR A 140 -8.51 15.23 3.18
N GLU A 141 -9.79 15.09 2.93
CA GLU A 141 -10.35 14.09 2.03
C GLU A 141 -11.00 14.76 0.82
N THR A 142 -10.67 14.30 -0.38
CA THR A 142 -11.33 14.67 -1.63
C THR A 142 -11.65 13.41 -2.41
N VAL A 143 -12.95 13.12 -2.59
CA VAL A 143 -13.43 12.00 -3.40
C VAL A 143 -14.32 12.56 -4.49
N TYR A 144 -13.93 12.39 -5.76
CA TYR A 144 -14.66 12.96 -6.89
C TYR A 144 -15.87 12.13 -7.34
N GLY A 145 -15.89 10.83 -7.03
CA GLY A 145 -17.00 9.92 -7.31
C GLY A 145 -17.70 9.43 -6.05
N ALA A 146 -18.30 8.24 -6.14
CA ALA A 146 -19.15 7.72 -5.08
C ALA A 146 -18.36 7.34 -3.81
N LYS A 147 -18.93 7.66 -2.65
CA LYS A 147 -18.51 7.14 -1.34
C LYS A 147 -19.54 6.10 -0.88
N LEU A 148 -19.15 4.84 -0.87
CA LEU A 148 -19.97 3.70 -0.44
C LEU A 148 -19.39 3.15 0.86
N ILE A 149 -19.70 3.81 1.97
CA ILE A 149 -19.11 3.54 3.27
C ILE A 149 -20.23 3.08 4.20
N GLN A 150 -20.02 1.96 4.87
CA GLN A 150 -20.91 1.52 5.95
C GLN A 150 -20.65 2.40 7.18
N THR A 151 -21.61 3.22 7.59
CA THR A 151 -21.55 3.98 8.84
C THR A 151 -21.86 3.04 10.00
N HIS A 152 -21.04 3.10 11.06
CA HIS A 152 -21.46 2.60 12.36
C HIS A 152 -22.34 3.67 12.99
N ASP A 153 -23.63 3.38 13.14
CA ASP A 153 -24.40 3.99 14.20
C ASP A 153 -23.82 3.42 15.51
N HIS A 154 -23.01 4.21 16.21
CA HIS A 154 -22.78 3.97 17.62
C HIS A 154 -24.11 4.30 18.31
N ASP A 155 -24.96 3.30 18.48
CA ASP A 155 -26.01 3.38 19.48
C ASP A 155 -25.33 3.44 20.86
N ASP A 156 -25.67 4.51 21.59
CA ASP A 156 -25.16 4.95 22.91
C ASP A 156 -25.16 3.88 24.02
#